data_AF-A0AAD9BKZ6-F1
#
_entry.id   AF-A0AAD9BKZ6-F1
#
_cell.length_a   1.000
_cell.length_b   1.000
_cell.length_c   1.000
_cell.angle_alpha   90.00
_cell.angle_beta   90.00
_cell.angle_gamma   90.00
#
_symmetry.space_group_name_H-M   'P 1'
#
loop_
_entity.id
_entity.type
_entity.pdbx_description
1 polymer ?
#
loop_
_entity_poly.entity_id
_entity_poly.type
_entity_poly.pdbx_seq_one_letter_code
_entity_poly.pdbx_strand_id
1 'polypeptide(L)'
;MIHWTPRAEFLDNTNNKSELIHLRSSTFRKHNITVEQCDNDADTSIVREALATATDDSVEVRAEDADVLVMLVHHIPSTNHPLFFTTSKGSYDVRRIREALSERERCYLLFCHAFTGCDTVSAIAGHGKTTLFDRFCAGDIDEHVDIFLDTQATKDAVIQAGTTIFQYIYHAPGIHGYEPVPTLDPMAPEELLQFTSCNCNGDCSNSNGDCSNRRCSCKRNGVKCISACGVCKGISCKNCGHDGGESGEDSEIDS
;
A
#
# COMPACT_ATOMS: atom_id res chain seq x y z
N MET A 1 34.27 -8.48 21.01
CA MET A 1 33.89 -7.55 19.93
C MET A 1 32.38 -7.72 19.73
N ILE A 2 31.57 -6.72 20.08
CA ILE A 2 30.10 -6.82 19.94
C ILE A 2 29.79 -6.52 18.47
N HIS A 3 29.27 -7.49 17.75
CA HIS A 3 28.81 -7.31 16.38
C HIS A 3 27.42 -6.68 16.44
N TRP A 4 27.26 -5.46 15.93
CA TRP A 4 25.97 -4.79 15.84
C TRP A 4 25.25 -5.24 14.57
N THR A 5 23.98 -5.62 14.71
CA THR A 5 23.07 -5.86 13.59
C THR A 5 22.17 -4.63 13.41
N PRO A 6 22.11 -4.03 12.21
CA PRO A 6 21.16 -2.95 11.91
C PRO A 6 19.71 -3.36 12.19
N ARG A 7 18.87 -2.42 12.64
CA ARG A 7 17.45 -2.67 12.98
C ARG A 7 16.69 -3.34 11.83
N ALA A 8 16.89 -2.88 10.59
CA ALA A 8 16.22 -3.45 9.43
C ALA A 8 16.60 -4.92 9.23
N GLU A 9 17.90 -5.24 9.27
CA GLU A 9 18.40 -6.61 9.14
C GLU A 9 17.92 -7.52 10.30
N PHE A 10 17.87 -6.97 11.52
CA PHE A 10 17.33 -7.70 12.67
C PHE A 10 15.84 -8.02 12.48
N LEU A 11 15.05 -7.03 12.04
CA LEU A 11 13.62 -7.18 11.85
C LEU A 11 13.28 -7.97 10.58
N ASP A 12 14.13 -8.05 9.56
CA ASP A 12 13.86 -8.89 8.38
C ASP A 12 14.06 -10.39 8.67
N ASN A 13 14.79 -10.74 9.73
CA ASN A 13 14.98 -12.12 10.14
C ASN A 13 13.75 -12.65 10.90
N THR A 14 13.09 -13.68 10.36
CA THR A 14 11.88 -14.29 10.94
C THR A 14 12.09 -14.85 12.34
N ASN A 15 13.24 -15.47 12.63
CA ASN A 15 13.53 -15.99 13.97
C ASN A 15 13.67 -14.85 14.98
N ASN A 16 14.39 -13.79 14.62
CA ASN A 16 14.53 -12.61 15.48
C ASN A 16 13.17 -11.92 15.74
N LYS A 17 12.32 -11.81 14.70
CA LYS A 17 10.94 -11.33 14.84
C LYS A 17 10.16 -12.17 15.84
N SER A 18 10.14 -13.49 15.67
CA SER A 18 9.41 -14.40 16.56
C SER A 18 9.89 -14.32 18.01
N GLU A 19 11.20 -14.31 18.23
CA GLU A 19 11.79 -14.17 19.57
C GLU A 19 11.46 -12.81 20.19
N LEU A 20 11.52 -11.73 19.41
CA LEU A 20 11.15 -10.39 19.88
C LEU A 20 9.67 -10.33 20.27
N ILE A 21 8.78 -10.90 19.45
CA ILE A 21 7.34 -10.98 19.73
C ILE A 21 7.10 -11.78 21.02
N HIS A 22 7.75 -12.93 21.18
CA HIS A 22 7.63 -13.76 22.38
C HIS A 22 8.13 -13.04 23.63
N LEU A 23 9.28 -12.38 23.54
CA LEU A 23 9.85 -11.57 24.62
C LEU A 23 8.90 -10.44 25.04
N ARG A 24 8.37 -9.67 24.09
CA ARG A 24 7.44 -8.57 24.38
C ARG A 24 6.13 -9.09 24.95
N SER A 25 5.56 -10.14 24.35
CA SER A 25 4.31 -10.76 24.80
C SER A 25 4.41 -11.29 26.23
N SER A 26 5.48 -12.01 26.55
CA SER A 26 5.72 -12.52 27.90
C SER A 26 5.97 -11.39 28.90
N THR A 27 6.64 -10.31 28.50
CA THR A 27 6.88 -9.14 29.34
C THR A 27 5.57 -8.41 29.65
N PHE A 28 4.71 -8.17 28.66
CA PHE A 28 3.41 -7.54 28.87
C PHE A 28 2.50 -8.38 29.75
N ARG A 29 2.40 -9.69 29.50
CA ARG A 29 1.61 -10.61 30.34
C ARG A 29 2.11 -10.63 31.79
N LYS A 30 3.43 -10.58 32.03
CA LYS A 30 4.00 -10.45 33.39
C LYS A 30 3.59 -9.16 34.10
N HIS A 31 3.25 -8.11 33.36
CA HIS A 31 2.74 -6.84 33.90
C HIS A 31 1.19 -6.78 33.83
N ASN A 32 0.51 -7.92 33.72
CA ASN A 32 -0.95 -8.03 33.64
C ASN A 32 -1.59 -7.27 32.46
N ILE A 33 -0.83 -7.07 31.37
CA ILE A 33 -1.36 -6.54 30.12
C ILE A 33 -1.76 -7.73 29.24
N THR A 34 -3.02 -7.76 28.82
CA THR A 34 -3.54 -8.76 27.87
C THR A 34 -2.82 -8.62 26.53
N VAL A 35 -2.42 -9.76 25.95
CA VAL A 35 -1.77 -9.80 24.64
C VAL A 35 -2.44 -10.84 23.78
N GLU A 36 -3.05 -10.37 22.69
CA GLU A 36 -3.53 -11.17 21.57
C GLU A 36 -2.46 -11.17 20.47
N GLN A 37 -2.14 -12.34 19.93
CA GLN A 37 -1.27 -12.47 18.76
C GLN A 37 -2.15 -12.79 17.56
N CYS A 38 -2.00 -12.02 16.49
CA CYS A 38 -2.71 -12.22 15.23
C CYS A 38 -1.85 -13.04 14.27
N ASP A 39 -2.46 -13.95 13.51
CA ASP A 39 -1.76 -14.76 12.51
C ASP A 39 -1.34 -13.92 11.28
N ASN A 40 -2.07 -12.85 11.00
CA ASN A 40 -1.83 -11.89 9.93
C ASN A 40 -1.72 -10.48 10.51
N ASP A 41 -2.05 -9.47 9.71
CA ASP A 41 -2.13 -8.09 10.16
C ASP A 41 -3.12 -7.90 11.33
N ALA A 42 -2.78 -6.99 12.25
CA ALA A 42 -3.50 -6.78 13.50
C ALA A 42 -4.64 -5.76 13.38
N ASP A 43 -4.72 -5.00 12.29
CA ASP A 43 -5.56 -3.81 12.20
C ASP A 43 -7.05 -4.16 12.35
N THR A 44 -7.51 -5.22 11.67
CA THR A 44 -8.90 -5.68 11.80
C THR A 44 -9.22 -6.13 13.23
N SER A 45 -8.29 -6.79 13.91
CA SER A 45 -8.48 -7.23 15.31
C SER A 45 -8.52 -6.05 16.27
N ILE A 46 -7.63 -5.06 16.09
CA ILE A 46 -7.61 -3.83 16.86
C ILE A 46 -8.93 -3.08 16.72
N VAL A 47 -9.41 -2.89 15.49
CA VAL A 47 -10.68 -2.20 15.21
C VAL A 47 -11.84 -2.93 15.87
N ARG A 48 -11.95 -4.25 15.66
CA ARG A 48 -13.05 -5.05 16.20
C ARG A 48 -13.12 -5.00 17.73
N GLU A 49 -11.99 -5.17 18.41
CA GLU A 49 -11.94 -5.11 19.88
C GLU A 49 -12.26 -3.71 20.40
N ALA A 50 -11.75 -2.67 19.74
CA ALA A 50 -12.04 -1.29 20.09
C ALA A 50 -13.52 -0.98 19.97
N LEU A 51 -14.18 -1.41 18.89
CA LEU A 51 -15.61 -1.20 18.66
C LEU A 51 -16.48 -1.98 19.64
N ALA A 52 -16.12 -3.23 19.94
CA ALA A 52 -16.83 -4.03 20.94
C ALA A 52 -16.76 -3.34 22.32
N THR A 53 -15.57 -2.95 22.74
CA THR A 53 -15.35 -2.28 24.04
C THR A 53 -16.02 -0.91 24.10
N ALA A 54 -16.03 -0.16 22.99
CA ALA A 54 -16.65 1.16 22.90
C ALA A 54 -18.18 1.14 23.01
N THR A 55 -18.80 -0.04 23.10
CA THR A 55 -20.21 -0.20 23.42
C THR A 55 -20.49 0.11 24.89
N ASP A 56 -19.56 -0.24 25.79
CA ASP A 56 -19.76 -0.18 27.24
C ASP A 56 -18.81 0.80 27.94
N ASP A 57 -17.67 1.17 27.33
CA ASP A 57 -16.68 2.05 27.95
C ASP A 57 -15.93 2.93 26.92
N SER A 58 -15.18 3.92 27.41
CA SER A 58 -14.34 4.78 26.58
C SER A 58 -13.07 4.04 26.15
N VAL A 59 -12.69 4.16 24.89
CA VAL A 59 -11.56 3.44 24.29
C VAL A 59 -10.53 4.41 23.72
N GLU A 60 -9.24 4.14 23.94
CA GLU A 60 -8.14 4.76 23.21
C GLU A 60 -7.40 3.70 22.39
N VAL A 61 -7.44 3.83 21.06
CA VAL A 61 -6.68 3.03 20.12
C VAL A 61 -5.38 3.74 19.81
N ARG A 62 -4.24 3.09 20.08
CA ARG A 62 -2.91 3.62 19.77
C ARG A 62 -2.31 2.88 18.59
N ALA A 63 -2.25 3.54 17.43
CA ALA A 63 -1.63 3.01 16.23
C ALA A 63 -1.04 4.16 15.39
N GLU A 64 -0.11 3.86 14.49
CA GLU A 64 0.39 4.84 13.51
C GLU A 64 -0.24 4.66 12.13
N ASP A 65 -0.87 3.51 11.89
CA ASP A 65 -1.44 3.17 10.59
C ASP A 65 -2.74 3.93 10.33
N ALA A 66 -2.85 4.53 9.14
CA ALA A 66 -4.06 5.23 8.72
C ALA A 66 -5.20 4.25 8.41
N ASP A 67 -4.88 2.99 8.10
CA ASP A 67 -5.85 1.96 7.73
C ASP A 67 -6.75 1.64 8.93
N VAL A 68 -6.19 1.59 10.14
CA VAL A 68 -6.93 1.48 11.41
C VAL A 68 -7.90 2.64 11.58
N LEU A 69 -7.48 3.89 11.31
CA LEU A 69 -8.36 5.06 11.43
C LEU A 69 -9.51 5.01 10.43
N VAL A 70 -9.25 4.65 9.18
CA VAL A 70 -10.29 4.53 8.14
C VAL A 70 -11.34 3.50 8.57
N MET A 71 -10.92 2.32 9.02
CA MET A 71 -11.82 1.27 9.50
C MET A 71 -12.61 1.71 10.74
N LEU A 72 -11.98 2.38 11.70
CA LEU A 72 -12.67 2.92 12.88
C LEU A 72 -13.74 3.96 12.50
N VAL A 73 -13.42 4.91 11.62
CA VAL A 73 -14.37 5.95 11.18
C VAL A 73 -15.58 5.34 10.47
N HIS A 74 -15.35 4.31 9.65
CA HIS A 74 -16.41 3.64 8.91
C HIS A 74 -17.34 2.82 9.82
N HIS A 75 -16.77 2.03 10.74
CA HIS A 75 -17.53 1.04 11.52
C HIS A 75 -18.00 1.53 12.89
N ILE A 76 -17.56 2.70 13.38
CA ILE A 76 -17.97 3.17 14.70
C ILE A 76 -19.49 3.35 14.78
N PRO A 77 -20.17 2.65 15.72
CA PRO A 77 -21.62 2.76 15.87
C PRO A 77 -22.00 4.13 16.44
N SER A 78 -23.30 4.42 16.49
CA SER A 78 -23.80 5.51 17.32
C SER A 78 -23.68 5.10 18.79
N THR A 79 -22.53 5.38 19.41
CA THR A 79 -22.23 5.09 20.82
C THR A 79 -22.12 6.38 21.63
N ASN A 80 -22.52 6.33 22.91
CA ASN A 80 -22.34 7.43 23.86
C ASN A 80 -20.89 7.50 24.38
N HIS A 81 -20.12 6.41 24.26
CA HIS A 81 -18.77 6.34 24.80
C HIS A 81 -17.73 6.89 23.81
N PRO A 82 -16.74 7.67 24.29
CA PRO A 82 -15.63 8.14 23.47
C PRO A 82 -14.75 7.03 22.92
N LEU A 83 -14.41 7.15 21.64
CA LEU A 83 -13.36 6.37 21.00
C LEU A 83 -12.32 7.33 20.42
N PHE A 84 -11.10 7.26 20.96
CA PHE A 84 -9.95 8.07 20.52
C PHE A 84 -9.01 7.22 19.68
N PHE A 85 -8.48 7.81 18.61
CA PHE A 85 -7.37 7.29 17.85
C PHE A 85 -6.14 8.15 18.13
N THR A 86 -5.07 7.55 18.62
CA THR A 86 -3.86 8.26 19.07
C THR A 86 -2.64 7.78 18.29
N THR A 87 -1.95 8.74 17.67
CA THR A 87 -0.65 8.56 17.01
C THR A 87 0.43 9.34 17.75
N SER A 88 1.68 9.18 17.32
CA SER A 88 2.81 10.00 17.73
C SER A 88 2.58 11.51 17.54
N LYS A 89 1.67 11.91 16.65
CA LYS A 89 1.36 13.31 16.33
C LYS A 89 0.20 13.89 17.13
N GLY A 90 -0.61 13.07 17.78
CA GLY A 90 -1.76 13.55 18.55
C GLY A 90 -2.85 12.50 18.74
N SER A 91 -3.89 12.90 19.49
CA SER A 91 -5.07 12.08 19.77
C SER A 91 -6.31 12.73 19.14
N TYR A 92 -7.14 11.93 18.49
CA TYR A 92 -8.27 12.36 17.68
C TYR A 92 -9.54 11.62 18.12
N ASP A 93 -10.63 12.35 18.38
CA ASP A 93 -11.93 11.74 18.66
C ASP A 93 -12.54 11.23 17.34
N VAL A 94 -12.62 9.91 17.18
CA VAL A 94 -13.08 9.26 15.95
C VAL A 94 -14.53 9.62 15.66
N ARG A 95 -15.35 9.85 16.70
CA ARG A 95 -16.76 10.24 16.52
C ARG A 95 -16.87 11.62 15.89
N ARG A 96 -16.04 12.57 16.34
CA ARG A 96 -16.00 13.91 15.74
C ARG A 96 -15.55 13.90 14.29
N ILE A 97 -14.60 13.02 13.95
CA ILE A 97 -14.20 12.82 12.55
C ILE A 97 -15.39 12.27 11.75
N ARG A 98 -16.06 11.23 12.25
CA ARG A 98 -17.24 10.65 11.61
C ARG A 98 -18.38 11.66 11.44
N GLU A 99 -18.63 12.50 12.43
CA GLU A 99 -19.67 13.55 12.41
C GLU A 99 -19.34 14.69 11.45
N ALA A 100 -18.05 14.95 11.19
CA ALA A 100 -17.61 15.94 10.21
C ALA A 100 -17.77 15.45 8.76
N LEU A 101 -17.94 14.14 8.55
CA LEU A 101 -18.14 13.53 7.24
C LEU A 101 -19.64 13.30 6.97
N SER A 102 -20.07 13.58 5.75
CA SER A 102 -21.39 13.18 5.25
C SER A 102 -21.53 11.65 5.21
N GLU A 103 -22.76 11.16 5.14
CA GLU A 103 -23.03 9.74 4.93
C GLU A 103 -22.31 9.18 3.70
N ARG A 104 -22.32 9.94 2.60
CA ARG A 104 -21.65 9.59 1.36
C ARG A 104 -20.13 9.47 1.54
N GLU A 105 -19.50 10.47 2.15
CA GLU A 105 -18.05 10.45 2.41
C GLU A 105 -17.63 9.27 3.29
N ARG A 106 -18.46 8.88 4.28
CA ARG A 106 -18.18 7.72 5.15
C ARG A 106 -18.20 6.39 4.39
N CYS A 107 -19.15 6.20 3.48
CA CYS A 107 -19.18 5.03 2.60
C CYS A 107 -17.98 5.02 1.64
N TYR A 108 -17.66 6.19 1.08
CA TYR A 108 -16.60 6.34 0.09
C TYR A 108 -15.22 6.17 0.71
N LEU A 109 -15.01 6.57 1.97
CA LEU A 109 -13.70 6.50 2.61
C LEU A 109 -13.15 5.07 2.63
N LEU A 110 -13.97 4.09 3.04
CA LEU A 110 -13.57 2.68 3.08
C LEU A 110 -13.36 2.13 1.65
N PHE A 111 -14.31 2.41 0.75
CA PHE A 111 -14.19 2.01 -0.65
C PHE A 111 -12.91 2.57 -1.29
N CYS A 112 -12.62 3.85 -1.12
CA CYS A 112 -11.44 4.51 -1.67
C CYS A 112 -10.15 3.92 -1.12
N HIS A 113 -10.09 3.65 0.19
CA HIS A 113 -8.93 3.02 0.80
C HIS A 113 -8.63 1.67 0.15
N ALA A 114 -9.63 0.79 0.04
CA ALA A 114 -9.45 -0.53 -0.58
C ALA A 114 -9.19 -0.45 -2.09
N PHE A 115 -9.94 0.38 -2.83
CA PHE A 115 -9.93 0.42 -4.29
C PHE A 115 -8.72 1.18 -4.88
N THR A 116 -8.31 2.28 -4.23
CA THR A 116 -7.20 3.13 -4.73
C THR A 116 -5.83 2.72 -4.19
N GLY A 117 -5.80 1.63 -3.42
CA GLY A 117 -4.61 0.93 -2.99
C GLY A 117 -4.49 0.82 -1.46
N CYS A 118 -4.16 -0.36 -0.98
CA CYS A 118 -3.78 -0.66 0.40
C CYS A 118 -2.68 -1.73 0.32
N ASP A 119 -2.33 -2.39 1.42
CA ASP A 119 -1.29 -3.43 1.42
C ASP A 119 -1.53 -4.55 0.39
N THR A 120 -2.79 -4.83 0.05
CA THR A 120 -3.16 -5.90 -0.89
C THR A 120 -3.57 -5.39 -2.27
N VAL A 121 -3.66 -4.08 -2.48
CA VAL A 121 -4.14 -3.47 -3.73
C VAL A 121 -3.14 -2.40 -4.20
N SER A 122 -2.70 -2.50 -5.45
CA SER A 122 -1.76 -1.52 -6.03
C SER A 122 -2.39 -0.13 -6.15
N ALA A 123 -1.55 0.90 -6.07
CA ALA A 123 -1.97 2.27 -6.35
C ALA A 123 -2.40 2.43 -7.82
N ILE A 124 -3.35 3.33 -8.07
CA ILE A 124 -3.83 3.64 -9.42
C ILE A 124 -2.84 4.61 -10.10
N ALA A 125 -2.31 4.22 -11.25
CA ALA A 125 -1.29 4.99 -11.96
C ALA A 125 -1.77 6.41 -12.32
N GLY A 126 -0.95 7.42 -12.01
CA GLY A 126 -1.25 8.82 -12.31
C GLY A 126 -2.27 9.49 -11.37
N HIS A 127 -2.78 8.79 -10.35
CA HIS A 127 -3.83 9.30 -9.47
C HIS A 127 -3.49 9.12 -7.98
N GLY A 128 -3.55 10.21 -7.22
CA GLY A 128 -3.40 10.19 -5.76
C GLY A 128 -4.70 9.84 -5.04
N LYS A 129 -4.60 9.24 -3.85
CA LYS A 129 -5.76 8.80 -3.04
C LYS A 129 -6.74 9.93 -2.75
N THR A 130 -6.24 11.08 -2.28
CA THR A 130 -7.06 12.26 -1.97
C THR A 130 -7.73 12.80 -3.22
N THR A 131 -7.00 12.89 -4.34
CA THR A 131 -7.57 13.33 -5.63
C THR A 131 -8.69 12.42 -6.11
N LEU A 132 -8.55 11.10 -5.94
CA LEU A 132 -9.60 10.15 -6.29
C LEU A 132 -10.77 10.23 -5.33
N PHE A 133 -10.53 10.33 -4.02
CA PHE A 133 -11.59 10.53 -3.03
C PHE A 133 -12.45 11.75 -3.36
N ASP A 134 -11.82 12.91 -3.61
CA ASP A 134 -12.51 14.14 -3.97
C ASP A 134 -13.31 13.97 -5.28
N ARG A 135 -12.70 13.33 -6.29
CA ARG A 135 -13.32 13.08 -7.59
C ARG A 135 -14.51 12.12 -7.50
N PHE A 136 -14.44 11.11 -6.65
CA PHE A 136 -15.54 10.19 -6.40
C PHE A 136 -16.66 10.89 -5.64
N CYS A 137 -16.34 11.63 -4.57
CA CYS A 137 -17.34 12.40 -3.82
C CYS A 137 -18.07 13.45 -4.68
N ALA A 138 -17.42 13.98 -5.72
CA ALA A 138 -18.02 14.88 -6.70
C ALA A 138 -18.73 14.16 -7.87
N GLY A 139 -18.47 12.87 -8.07
CA GLY A 139 -19.00 12.06 -9.16
C GLY A 139 -20.38 11.48 -8.87
N ASP A 140 -20.88 10.70 -9.82
CA ASP A 140 -22.10 9.90 -9.69
C ASP A 140 -21.74 8.42 -9.85
N ILE A 141 -21.24 7.84 -8.76
CA ILE A 141 -20.79 6.44 -8.72
C ILE A 141 -21.40 5.64 -7.55
N ASP A 142 -22.46 6.16 -6.92
CA ASP A 142 -23.03 5.58 -5.69
C ASP A 142 -23.42 4.12 -5.88
N GLU A 143 -24.15 3.80 -6.96
CA GLU A 143 -24.55 2.42 -7.28
C GLU A 143 -23.36 1.46 -7.41
N HIS A 144 -22.22 1.97 -7.90
CA HIS A 144 -21.01 1.18 -8.05
C HIS A 144 -20.32 0.96 -6.71
N VAL A 145 -20.25 1.99 -5.86
CA VAL A 145 -19.70 1.90 -4.51
C VAL A 145 -20.53 0.95 -3.65
N ASP A 146 -21.87 0.99 -3.77
CA ASP A 146 -22.77 0.08 -3.06
C ASP A 146 -22.49 -1.38 -3.39
N ILE A 147 -22.17 -1.71 -4.64
CA ILE A 147 -21.74 -3.06 -5.05
C ILE A 147 -20.46 -3.49 -4.33
N PHE A 148 -19.49 -2.59 -4.12
CA PHE A 148 -18.26 -2.91 -3.39
C PHE A 148 -18.48 -3.08 -1.88
N LEU A 149 -19.51 -2.44 -1.32
CA LEU A 149 -19.85 -2.54 0.10
C LEU A 149 -20.82 -3.70 0.40
N ASP A 150 -21.49 -4.25 -0.61
CA ASP A 150 -22.38 -5.40 -0.46
C ASP A 150 -21.60 -6.72 -0.36
N THR A 151 -21.60 -7.31 0.84
CA THR A 151 -21.01 -8.63 1.09
C THR A 151 -21.66 -9.79 0.32
N GLN A 152 -22.82 -9.57 -0.30
CA GLN A 152 -23.50 -10.55 -1.16
C GLN A 152 -23.30 -10.27 -2.65
N ALA A 153 -22.56 -9.22 -3.03
CA ALA A 153 -22.28 -8.90 -4.41
C ALA A 153 -21.55 -10.05 -5.10
N THR A 154 -21.97 -10.35 -6.34
CA THR A 154 -21.31 -11.36 -7.14
C THR A 154 -19.97 -10.84 -7.68
N LYS A 155 -19.04 -11.75 -7.93
CA LYS A 155 -17.76 -11.40 -8.56
C LYS A 155 -17.95 -10.63 -9.87
N ASP A 156 -18.94 -11.02 -10.68
CA ASP A 156 -19.23 -10.37 -11.96
C ASP A 156 -19.75 -8.94 -11.78
N ALA A 157 -20.62 -8.71 -10.78
CA ALA A 157 -21.10 -7.36 -10.45
C ALA A 157 -19.94 -6.46 -10.02
N VAL A 158 -19.04 -6.95 -9.17
CA VAL A 158 -17.84 -6.21 -8.73
C VAL A 158 -16.91 -5.91 -9.91
N ILE A 159 -16.69 -6.87 -10.82
CA ILE A 159 -15.88 -6.65 -12.02
C ILE A 159 -16.50 -5.58 -12.91
N GLN A 160 -17.81 -5.65 -13.16
CA GLN A 160 -18.51 -4.65 -13.97
C GLN A 160 -18.42 -3.28 -13.33
N ALA A 161 -18.65 -3.20 -12.01
CA ALA A 161 -18.59 -1.93 -11.29
C ALA A 161 -17.19 -1.32 -11.30
N GLY A 162 -16.17 -2.13 -11.02
CA GLY A 162 -14.77 -1.71 -11.11
C GLY A 162 -14.37 -1.26 -12.51
N THR A 163 -14.86 -1.93 -13.56
CA THR A 163 -14.62 -1.55 -14.96
C THR A 163 -15.17 -0.16 -15.24
N THR A 164 -16.41 0.11 -14.84
CA THR A 164 -17.04 1.42 -15.01
C THR A 164 -16.34 2.51 -14.19
N ILE A 165 -15.87 2.20 -12.98
CA ILE A 165 -15.09 3.15 -12.18
C ILE A 165 -13.73 3.42 -12.82
N PHE A 166 -13.02 2.42 -13.35
CA PHE A 166 -11.76 2.62 -14.05
C PHE A 166 -11.93 3.47 -15.31
N GLN A 167 -13.00 3.22 -16.07
CA GLN A 167 -13.43 4.10 -17.16
C GLN A 167 -13.64 5.52 -16.64
N TYR A 168 -14.44 5.71 -15.58
CA TYR A 168 -14.66 7.03 -14.98
C TYR A 168 -13.35 7.73 -14.56
N ILE A 169 -12.36 7.00 -14.02
CA ILE A 169 -11.06 7.55 -13.63
C ILE A 169 -10.25 8.00 -14.86
N TYR A 170 -10.13 7.15 -15.88
CA TYR A 170 -9.26 7.39 -17.03
C TYR A 170 -9.97 8.06 -18.22
N HIS A 171 -11.27 8.33 -18.13
CA HIS A 171 -12.01 9.04 -19.18
C HIS A 171 -11.48 10.47 -19.34
N ALA A 172 -10.86 10.72 -20.49
CA ALA A 172 -10.59 12.04 -21.03
C ALA A 172 -11.77 12.46 -21.93
N PRO A 173 -12.28 13.71 -21.83
CA PRO A 173 -13.34 14.17 -22.72
C PRO A 173 -12.89 14.12 -24.19
N GLY A 174 -13.64 13.43 -25.05
CA GLY A 174 -13.45 13.45 -26.51
C GLY A 174 -12.55 12.35 -27.11
N ILE A 175 -12.11 11.37 -26.33
CA ILE A 175 -11.38 10.17 -26.83
C ILE A 175 -12.24 8.94 -26.56
N HIS A 176 -12.22 7.93 -27.44
CA HIS A 176 -12.78 6.61 -27.13
C HIS A 176 -12.19 6.13 -25.80
N GLY A 177 -13.03 5.98 -24.77
CA GLY A 177 -12.60 5.68 -23.41
C GLY A 177 -11.68 4.46 -23.34
N TYR A 178 -10.78 4.44 -22.36
CA TYR A 178 -9.99 3.24 -22.07
C TYR A 178 -10.94 2.10 -21.67
N GLU A 179 -10.81 0.94 -22.32
CA GLU A 179 -11.54 -0.26 -21.94
C GLU A 179 -10.62 -1.17 -21.12
N PRO A 180 -10.92 -1.39 -19.82
CA PRO A 180 -10.14 -2.30 -19.00
C PRO A 180 -10.15 -3.71 -19.58
N VAL A 181 -8.96 -4.29 -19.79
CA VAL A 181 -8.82 -5.68 -20.19
C VAL A 181 -8.54 -6.51 -18.93
N PRO A 182 -9.46 -7.38 -18.49
CA PRO A 182 -9.19 -8.26 -17.36
C PRO A 182 -8.08 -9.24 -17.73
N THR A 183 -7.10 -9.39 -16.83
CA THR A 183 -6.01 -10.34 -17.01
C THR A 183 -5.88 -11.27 -15.80
N LEU A 184 -5.43 -12.49 -16.06
CA LEU A 184 -4.97 -13.44 -15.05
C LEU A 184 -3.44 -13.46 -14.93
N ASP A 185 -2.77 -12.60 -15.70
CA ASP A 185 -1.33 -12.40 -15.60
C ASP A 185 -0.98 -11.91 -14.19
N PRO A 186 0.19 -12.28 -13.66
CA PRO A 186 0.62 -11.79 -12.36
C PRO A 186 0.67 -10.26 -12.35
N MET A 187 0.20 -9.66 -11.25
CA MET A 187 0.10 -8.18 -11.07
C MET A 187 1.39 -7.45 -11.42
N ALA A 188 2.53 -8.09 -11.21
CA ALA A 188 3.80 -7.72 -11.79
C ALA A 188 4.62 -9.00 -12.07
N PRO A 189 5.51 -8.99 -13.08
CA PRO A 189 6.58 -9.98 -13.22
C PRO A 189 7.27 -10.25 -11.87
N GLU A 190 7.61 -11.51 -11.59
CA GLU A 190 8.22 -11.89 -10.31
C GLU A 190 9.53 -11.12 -10.04
N GLU A 191 10.25 -10.77 -11.12
CA GLU A 191 11.46 -9.95 -11.08
C GLU A 191 11.20 -8.51 -10.62
N LEU A 192 10.01 -7.96 -10.89
CA LEU A 192 9.59 -6.65 -10.42
C LEU A 192 9.12 -6.67 -8.96
N LEU A 193 8.50 -7.77 -8.51
CA LEU A 193 8.16 -7.95 -7.08
C LEU A 193 9.42 -8.15 -6.21
N GLN A 194 10.48 -8.72 -6.79
CA GLN A 194 11.81 -8.85 -6.17
C GLN A 194 12.68 -7.59 -6.36
N PHE A 195 12.16 -6.55 -7.02
CA PHE A 195 12.90 -5.34 -7.35
C PHE A 195 13.17 -4.51 -6.10
N THR A 196 14.30 -4.82 -5.48
CA THR A 196 14.90 -4.01 -4.41
C THR A 196 15.79 -2.96 -5.07
N SER A 197 15.32 -1.71 -5.11
CA SER A 197 16.15 -0.59 -5.57
C SER A 197 17.48 -0.61 -4.82
N CYS A 198 18.59 -0.78 -5.53
CA CYS A 198 19.90 -0.75 -4.91
C CYS A 198 20.24 0.64 -4.38
N ASN A 199 20.88 0.71 -3.22
CA ASN A 199 21.61 1.89 -2.79
C ASN A 199 23.09 1.52 -2.63
N CYS A 200 23.72 1.18 -3.76
CA CYS A 200 25.12 0.76 -3.77
C CYS A 200 26.01 1.84 -3.14
N ASN A 201 26.69 1.53 -2.03
CA ASN A 201 27.63 2.46 -1.40
C ASN A 201 28.91 2.58 -2.25
N GLY A 202 28.91 3.49 -3.23
CA GLY A 202 30.09 3.78 -4.03
C GLY A 202 29.79 4.69 -5.21
N ASP A 203 30.79 5.45 -5.63
CA ASP A 203 30.73 6.21 -6.86
C ASP A 203 30.78 5.23 -8.05
N CYS A 204 29.62 4.96 -8.67
CA CYS A 204 29.53 3.99 -9.77
C CYS A 204 30.33 4.40 -11.02
N SER A 205 30.82 5.65 -11.05
CA SER A 205 31.73 6.16 -12.07
C SER A 205 33.16 5.61 -11.96
N ASN A 206 33.57 5.08 -10.79
CA ASN A 206 34.93 4.56 -10.56
C ASN A 206 34.94 3.08 -10.16
N SER A 207 36.03 2.39 -10.48
CA SER A 207 36.21 0.92 -10.37
C SER A 207 36.04 0.32 -8.96
N ASN A 208 35.96 1.15 -7.91
CA ASN A 208 35.71 0.71 -6.52
C ASN A 208 34.23 0.77 -6.09
N GLY A 209 33.35 1.35 -6.91
CA GLY A 209 31.91 1.53 -6.65
C GLY A 209 31.01 0.92 -7.72
N ASP A 210 31.51 -0.01 -8.53
CA ASP A 210 30.75 -0.56 -9.65
C ASP A 210 29.69 -1.59 -9.20
N CYS A 211 28.53 -1.58 -9.84
CA CYS A 211 27.51 -2.63 -9.68
C CYS A 211 27.97 -3.97 -10.28
N SER A 212 29.27 -4.28 -10.30
CA SER A 212 29.80 -5.49 -10.92
C SER A 212 29.80 -6.70 -9.99
N ASN A 213 29.85 -6.47 -8.67
CA ASN A 213 29.99 -7.52 -7.65
C ASN A 213 28.67 -7.76 -6.89
N ARG A 214 28.58 -8.88 -6.16
CA ARG A 214 27.40 -9.33 -5.39
C ARG A 214 26.99 -8.40 -4.23
N ARG A 215 27.67 -7.26 -4.04
CA ARG A 215 27.25 -6.18 -3.13
C ARG A 215 26.08 -5.36 -3.70
N CYS A 216 25.93 -5.32 -5.03
CA CYS A 216 24.75 -4.73 -5.66
C CYS A 216 23.56 -5.70 -5.51
N SER A 217 22.47 -5.28 -4.86
CA SER A 217 21.26 -6.10 -4.70
C SER A 217 20.65 -6.47 -6.05
N CYS A 218 20.60 -5.54 -7.01
CA CYS A 218 20.12 -5.83 -8.36
C CYS A 218 20.90 -6.99 -8.99
N LYS A 219 22.24 -6.91 -9.02
CA LYS A 219 23.06 -7.98 -9.61
C LYS A 219 23.01 -9.28 -8.80
N ARG A 220 22.94 -9.18 -7.47
CA ARG A 220 22.81 -10.35 -6.58
C ARG A 220 21.51 -11.11 -6.84
N ASN A 221 20.43 -10.38 -7.14
CA ASN A 221 19.12 -10.93 -7.48
C ASN A 221 18.94 -11.16 -8.99
N GLY A 222 20.01 -11.09 -9.79
CA GLY A 222 19.95 -11.40 -11.23
C GLY A 222 19.30 -10.33 -12.12
N VAL A 223 18.91 -9.17 -11.57
CA VAL A 223 18.25 -8.09 -12.33
C VAL A 223 19.22 -6.97 -12.72
N LYS A 224 18.93 -6.29 -13.85
CA LYS A 224 19.69 -5.13 -14.32
C LYS A 224 19.36 -3.89 -13.49
N CYS A 225 20.33 -3.00 -13.31
CA CYS A 225 20.06 -1.70 -12.71
C CYS A 225 19.29 -0.82 -13.70
N ILE A 226 18.16 -0.29 -13.27
CA ILE A 226 17.33 0.69 -14.00
C ILE A 226 17.36 2.05 -13.28
N SER A 227 16.62 3.03 -13.80
CA SER A 227 16.47 4.38 -13.26
C SER A 227 16.12 4.44 -11.76
N ALA A 228 15.51 3.38 -11.23
CA ALA A 228 15.13 3.26 -9.82
C ALA A 228 16.30 2.91 -8.86
N CYS A 229 17.51 2.57 -9.32
CA CYS A 229 18.64 2.42 -8.39
C CYS A 229 19.09 3.79 -7.87
N GLY A 230 19.18 3.96 -6.55
CA GLY A 230 19.44 5.24 -5.89
C GLY A 230 20.78 5.89 -6.23
N VAL A 231 21.74 5.10 -6.73
CA VAL A 231 23.10 5.57 -7.06
C VAL A 231 23.35 5.64 -8.55
N CYS A 232 23.36 4.51 -9.27
CA CYS A 232 23.72 4.50 -10.69
C CYS A 232 22.60 4.90 -11.64
N LYS A 233 21.34 4.88 -11.16
CA LYS A 233 20.14 5.17 -11.95
C LYS A 233 20.08 4.43 -13.29
N GLY A 234 20.68 3.25 -13.38
CA GLY A 234 20.75 2.45 -14.62
C GLY A 234 21.57 3.07 -15.76
N ILE A 235 22.29 4.17 -15.54
CA ILE A 235 23.00 4.89 -16.61
C ILE A 235 24.52 4.62 -16.55
N SER A 236 25.09 4.61 -15.34
CA SER A 236 26.55 4.64 -15.14
C SER A 236 27.08 3.42 -14.39
N CYS A 237 26.61 2.21 -14.69
CA CYS A 237 27.13 1.01 -14.03
C CYS A 237 27.22 -0.21 -14.95
N LYS A 238 28.13 -1.14 -14.65
CA LYS A 238 28.32 -2.38 -15.42
C LYS A 238 27.15 -3.38 -15.34
N ASN A 239 26.11 -3.08 -14.58
CA ASN A 239 24.90 -3.90 -14.48
C ASN A 239 23.68 -3.24 -15.15
N CYS A 240 23.86 -2.15 -15.92
CA CYS A 240 22.79 -1.63 -16.76
C CYS A 240 22.57 -2.52 -18.00
N GLY A 241 21.38 -2.47 -18.59
CA GLY A 241 21.17 -2.89 -19.97
C GLY A 241 21.65 -1.75 -20.87
N HIS A 242 22.52 -2.02 -21.84
CA HIS A 242 22.60 -1.15 -23.01
C HIS A 242 21.39 -1.52 -23.86
N ASP A 243 20.41 -0.62 -23.97
CA ASP A 243 19.45 -0.72 -25.06
C ASP A 243 20.25 -0.60 -26.36
N GLY A 244 20.40 -1.71 -27.06
CA GLY A 244 20.75 -1.66 -28.47
C GLY A 244 19.56 -1.05 -29.19
N GLY A 245 19.70 0.19 -29.63
CA GLY A 245 18.69 0.84 -30.45
C GLY A 245 18.43 0.01 -31.71
N GLU A 246 17.16 -0.31 -31.95
CA GLU A 246 16.68 -0.60 -33.29
C GLU A 246 16.80 0.72 -34.09
N SER A 247 17.88 0.84 -34.85
CA SER A 247 17.96 1.81 -35.94
C SER A 247 16.98 1.36 -37.02
N GLY A 248 15.82 2.00 -37.07
CA GLY A 248 14.97 1.97 -38.25
C GLY A 248 15.74 2.59 -39.42
N GLU A 249 16.08 1.76 -40.40
CA GLU A 249 16.53 2.23 -41.71
C GLU A 249 15.31 2.78 -42.46
N ASP A 250 15.11 4.09 -42.38
CA ASP A 250 14.27 4.82 -43.33
C ASP A 250 14.96 4.75 -44.70
N SER A 251 14.47 3.86 -45.56
CA SER A 251 14.79 3.88 -46.98
C SER A 251 13.77 4.74 -47.70
N GLU A 252 14.21 5.95 -48.07
CA GLU A 252 13.57 6.75 -49.12
C GLU A 252 13.54 5.94 -50.42
N ILE A 253 12.34 5.69 -50.96
CA ILE A 253 12.16 5.31 -52.37
C ILE A 253 11.37 6.44 -53.03
N ASP A 254 12.11 7.26 -53.77
CA ASP A 254 11.62 8.14 -54.82
C ASP A 254 11.41 7.31 -56.10
N SER A 255 10.16 7.24 -56.58
CA SER A 255 9.72 7.08 -57.98
C SER A 255 8.19 7.04 -58.07
#